data_AF-A0A9E0ZIF6-F1
#
_entry.id   AF-A0A9E0ZIF6-F1
#
_cell.length_a   1.000
_cell.length_b   1.000
_cell.length_c   1.000
_cell.angle_alpha   90.00
_cell.angle_beta   90.00
_cell.angle_gamma   90.00
#
_symmetry.space_group_name_H-M   'P 1'
#
loop_
_entity.id
_entity.type
_entity.pdbx_description
1 polymer ?
#
loop_
_entity_poly.entity_id
_entity_poly.type
_entity_poly.pdbx_seq_one_letter_code
_entity_poly.pdbx_strand_id
1 'polypeptide(L)'
;MAIWTSRYSNKELAEHKEKYYCVGISIGTPKFPLGYTLEQQCYSLAPKGYMLKMEKEEYREAYYRKLEGIGADKIIGMVMRFEETADQEGKDLVLLCYEDVRNPEDWCHRTMFAQWYCEHTGEIIEELTDPNPPKGKRSAQPKKESKKPAAQEEAKKEDSSYQQMSLFGMVGVTI
;
A
#
# COMPACT_ATOMS: atom_id res chain seq x y z
N MET A 1 15.98 13.41 17.23
CA MET A 1 15.77 12.01 16.80
C MET A 1 15.93 11.96 15.28
N ALA A 2 16.07 10.79 14.67
CA ALA A 2 16.04 10.66 13.21
C ALA A 2 14.81 9.88 12.77
N ILE A 3 14.18 10.32 11.68
CA ILE A 3 13.11 9.57 11.01
C ILE A 3 13.76 8.71 9.92
N TRP A 4 13.39 7.44 9.87
CA TRP A 4 13.92 6.48 8.91
C TRP A 4 12.81 5.89 8.03
N THR A 5 13.18 5.43 6.84
CA THR A 5 12.40 4.43 6.09
C THR A 5 13.06 3.06 6.16
N SER A 6 12.27 1.99 6.09
CA SER A 6 12.80 0.62 5.99
C SER A 6 11.78 -0.33 5.38
N ARG A 7 12.21 -1.57 5.11
CA ARG A 7 11.31 -2.68 4.78
C ARG A 7 10.95 -3.50 6.01
N TYR A 8 9.73 -4.03 6.05
CA TYR A 8 9.22 -4.85 7.18
C TYR A 8 10.16 -5.99 7.57
N SER A 9 10.80 -6.61 6.58
CA SER A 9 11.68 -7.76 6.77
C SER A 9 13.16 -7.40 7.00
N ASN A 10 13.48 -6.12 7.27
CA ASN A 10 14.82 -5.72 7.65
C ASN A 10 15.17 -6.31 9.03
N LYS A 11 16.28 -7.06 9.12
CA LYS A 11 16.72 -7.73 10.36
C LYS A 11 17.20 -6.76 11.43
N GLU A 12 17.69 -5.58 11.05
CA GLU A 12 18.06 -4.50 11.97
C GLU A 12 16.91 -4.19 12.94
N LEU A 13 15.67 -4.20 12.45
CA LEU A 13 14.47 -3.93 13.27
C LEU A 13 14.22 -5.02 14.31
N ALA A 14 14.47 -6.29 13.96
CA ALA A 14 14.26 -7.42 14.86
C ALA A 14 15.40 -7.56 15.89
N GLU A 15 16.63 -7.26 15.48
CA GLU A 15 17.82 -7.32 16.35
C GLU A 15 17.84 -6.15 17.36
N HIS A 16 17.25 -5.00 17.00
CA HIS A 16 17.19 -3.80 17.83
C HIS A 16 15.75 -3.34 18.13
N LYS A 17 14.87 -4.27 18.51
CA LYS A 17 13.43 -4.03 18.74
C LYS A 17 13.08 -2.90 19.72
N GLU A 18 13.95 -2.60 20.69
CA GLU A 18 13.72 -1.54 21.68
C GLU A 18 14.14 -0.14 21.16
N LYS A 19 14.83 -0.07 20.01
CA LYS A 19 15.33 1.17 19.42
C LYS A 19 14.30 1.84 18.50
N TYR A 20 13.39 1.08 17.91
CA TYR A 20 12.60 1.54 16.77
C TYR A 20 11.10 1.59 17.05
N TYR A 21 10.49 2.73 16.75
CA TYR A 21 9.05 2.91 16.73
C TYR A 21 8.54 2.67 15.31
N CYS A 22 8.00 1.47 15.07
CA CYS A 22 7.70 1.00 13.73
C CYS A 22 6.28 1.36 13.29
N VAL A 23 6.15 2.18 12.24
CA VAL A 23 4.87 2.55 11.64
C VAL A 23 4.81 2.03 10.21
N GLY A 24 3.88 1.13 9.92
CA GLY A 24 3.67 0.65 8.58
C GLY A 24 2.87 1.65 7.74
N ILE A 25 3.33 1.89 6.52
CA ILE A 25 2.68 2.82 5.57
C ILE A 25 2.23 2.10 4.30
N SER A 26 2.04 0.79 4.36
CA SER A 26 1.61 -0.03 3.21
C SER A 26 0.09 -0.24 3.18
N ILE A 27 -0.45 -0.75 2.06
CA ILE A 27 -1.90 -1.01 1.92
C ILE A 27 -2.38 -2.12 2.88
N GLY A 28 -1.51 -3.04 3.28
CA GLY A 28 -1.88 -4.17 4.13
C GLY A 28 -0.76 -4.58 5.05
N THR A 29 -1.10 -5.17 6.19
CA THR A 29 -0.13 -5.57 7.20
C THR A 29 0.60 -6.87 6.84
N PRO A 30 1.86 -7.03 7.26
CA PRO A 30 2.66 -8.21 6.95
C PRO A 30 2.03 -9.45 7.59
N LYS A 31 1.95 -10.54 6.82
CA LYS A 31 1.43 -11.85 7.28
C LYS A 31 2.51 -12.80 7.79
N PHE A 32 3.78 -12.40 7.67
CA PHE A 32 4.92 -13.15 8.20
C PHE A 32 5.33 -12.58 9.57
N PRO A 33 5.94 -13.40 10.45
CA PRO A 33 6.41 -12.92 11.75
C PRO A 33 7.51 -11.86 11.57
N LEU A 34 7.39 -10.74 12.28
CA LEU A 34 8.33 -9.62 12.18
C LEU A 34 9.52 -9.72 13.14
N GLY A 35 9.32 -10.31 14.33
CA GLY A 35 10.34 -10.32 15.39
C GLY A 35 10.46 -9.00 16.17
N TYR A 36 9.64 -8.00 15.85
CA TYR A 36 9.50 -6.72 16.55
C TYR A 36 8.02 -6.28 16.52
N THR A 37 7.69 -5.25 17.30
CA THR A 37 6.32 -4.70 17.36
C THR A 37 6.08 -3.73 16.22
N LEU A 38 5.02 -3.95 15.44
CA LEU A 38 4.49 -2.95 14.51
C LEU A 38 3.51 -2.07 15.29
N GLU A 39 3.99 -0.92 15.76
CA GLU A 39 3.25 -0.06 16.70
C GLU A 39 1.98 0.49 16.07
N GLN A 40 2.05 0.92 14.80
CA GLN A 40 0.90 1.48 14.09
C GLN A 40 0.90 1.12 12.59
N GLN A 41 -0.28 1.24 11.98
CA GLN A 41 -0.46 1.19 10.52
C GLN A 41 -1.13 2.49 10.04
N CYS A 42 -0.43 3.27 9.24
CA CYS A 42 -0.89 4.54 8.71
C CYS A 42 -1.33 4.41 7.23
N TYR A 43 -2.62 4.13 7.03
CA TYR A 43 -3.21 4.04 5.69
C TYR A 43 -3.30 5.38 4.94
N SER A 44 -3.22 6.50 5.66
CA SER A 44 -3.17 7.83 5.05
C SER A 44 -1.89 8.03 4.24
N LEU A 45 -0.79 7.37 4.61
CA LEU A 45 0.47 7.37 3.85
C LEU A 45 0.53 6.23 2.83
N ALA A 46 -0.34 5.22 2.93
CA ALA A 46 -0.38 4.14 1.97
C ALA A 46 -0.81 4.61 0.57
N PRO A 47 -0.30 3.98 -0.51
CA PRO A 47 -0.83 4.20 -1.85
C PRO A 47 -2.26 3.66 -1.97
N LYS A 48 -2.96 4.01 -3.05
CA LYS A 48 -4.25 3.38 -3.38
C LYS A 48 -4.03 2.09 -4.16
N GLY A 49 -4.93 1.13 -4.03
CA GLY A 49 -4.80 -0.18 -4.68
C GLY A 49 -4.66 -0.12 -6.21
N TYR A 50 -5.30 0.85 -6.87
CA TYR A 50 -5.15 1.03 -8.32
C TYR A 50 -3.74 1.47 -8.73
N MET A 51 -3.00 2.15 -7.84
CA MET A 51 -1.65 2.65 -8.12
C MET A 51 -0.64 1.51 -8.27
N LEU A 52 -0.89 0.34 -7.67
CA LEU A 52 0.04 -0.80 -7.71
C LEU A 52 0.29 -1.37 -9.12
N LYS A 53 -0.47 -0.92 -10.13
CA LYS A 53 -0.34 -1.34 -11.52
C LYS A 53 0.27 -0.25 -12.42
N MET A 54 0.61 0.90 -11.85
CA MET A 54 1.20 2.03 -12.57
C MET A 54 2.71 1.88 -12.68
N GLU A 55 3.27 2.47 -13.73
CA GLU A 55 4.72 2.66 -13.85
C GLU A 55 5.21 3.77 -12.91
N LYS A 56 6.52 3.82 -12.69
CA LYS A 56 7.16 4.64 -11.64
C LYS A 56 6.73 6.11 -11.67
N GLU A 57 6.76 6.73 -12.85
CA GLU A 57 6.49 8.16 -13.03
C GLU A 57 5.00 8.46 -12.80
N GLU A 58 4.10 7.69 -13.43
CA GLU A 58 2.65 7.81 -13.24
C GLU A 58 2.27 7.56 -11.77
N TYR A 59 2.89 6.57 -11.14
CA TYR A 59 2.72 6.26 -9.73
C TYR A 59 3.10 7.45 -8.86
N ARG A 60 4.28 8.03 -9.10
CA ARG A 60 4.79 9.17 -8.32
C ARG A 60 3.81 10.33 -8.37
N GLU A 61 3.37 10.72 -9.57
CA GLU A 61 2.41 11.81 -9.74
C GLU A 61 1.08 11.53 -9.04
N ALA A 62 0.54 10.32 -9.20
CA ALA A 62 -0.71 9.93 -8.55
C ALA A 62 -0.57 9.89 -7.02
N TYR A 63 0.57 9.43 -6.52
CA TYR A 63 0.87 9.37 -5.09
C TYR A 63 1.01 10.78 -4.49
N TYR A 64 1.73 11.68 -5.16
CA TYR A 64 1.90 13.06 -4.70
C TYR A 64 0.55 13.79 -4.72
N ARG A 65 -0.23 13.67 -5.79
CA ARG A 65 -1.59 14.23 -5.85
C ARG A 65 -2.48 13.71 -4.72
N LYS A 66 -2.32 12.44 -4.32
CA LYS A 66 -3.02 11.91 -3.15
C LYS A 66 -2.58 12.60 -1.85
N LEU A 67 -1.28 12.80 -1.64
CA LEU A 67 -0.76 13.47 -0.45
C LEU A 67 -1.28 14.92 -0.39
N GLU A 68 -1.22 15.64 -1.50
CA GLU A 68 -1.81 16.98 -1.64
C GLU A 68 -3.31 17.00 -1.35
N GLY A 69 -4.04 15.99 -1.83
CA GLY A 69 -5.48 15.86 -1.56
C GLY A 69 -5.82 15.64 -0.08
N ILE A 70 -4.88 15.12 0.72
CA ILE A 70 -5.01 15.05 2.19
C ILE A 70 -4.66 16.42 2.81
N GLY A 71 -3.62 17.05 2.28
CA GLY A 71 -3.08 18.34 2.68
C GLY A 71 -1.76 18.19 3.42
N ALA A 72 -0.73 18.94 3.00
CA ALA A 72 0.63 18.83 3.50
C ALA A 72 0.70 18.99 5.04
N ASP A 73 0.05 20.02 5.59
CA ASP A 73 0.04 20.26 7.05
C ASP A 73 -0.50 19.07 7.85
N LYS A 74 -1.52 18.38 7.34
CA LYS A 74 -2.11 17.21 8.01
C LYS A 74 -1.16 16.01 7.97
N ILE A 75 -0.45 15.84 6.87
CA ILE A 75 0.53 14.78 6.71
C ILE A 75 1.72 15.03 7.62
N ILE A 76 2.28 16.24 7.59
CA ILE A 76 3.41 16.66 8.42
C ILE A 76 3.04 16.52 9.91
N GLY A 77 1.90 17.07 10.33
CA GLY A 77 1.42 16.94 11.71
C GLY A 77 1.07 15.51 12.14
N MET A 78 0.90 14.58 11.20
CA MET A 78 0.77 13.16 11.52
C MET A 78 2.13 12.51 11.77
N VAL A 79 3.12 12.80 10.93
CA VAL A 79 4.50 12.32 11.11
C VAL A 79 5.08 12.87 12.42
N MET A 80 4.90 14.16 12.70
CA MET A 80 5.36 14.78 13.94
C MET A 80 4.77 14.12 15.19
N ARG A 81 3.50 13.69 15.15
CA ARG A 81 2.89 12.97 16.28
C ARG A 81 3.47 11.57 16.47
N PHE A 82 3.79 10.88 15.36
CA PHE A 82 4.49 9.59 15.45
C PHE A 82 5.90 9.78 16.03
N GLU A 83 6.61 10.81 15.59
CA GLU A 83 7.95 11.15 16.11
C GLU A 83 7.89 11.51 17.60
N GLU A 84 6.96 12.37 18.02
CA GLU A 84 6.76 12.73 19.43
C GLU A 84 6.45 11.51 20.30
N THR A 85 5.63 10.59 19.79
CA THR A 85 5.32 9.33 20.51
C THR A 85 6.56 8.44 20.59
N ALA A 86 7.34 8.34 19.51
CA ALA A 86 8.59 7.60 19.49
C ALA A 86 9.60 8.18 20.49
N ASP A 87 9.71 9.51 20.55
CA ASP A 87 10.59 10.23 21.49
C ASP A 87 10.20 9.99 22.95
N GLN A 88 8.90 10.01 23.27
CA GLN A 88 8.41 9.67 24.60
C GLN A 88 8.75 8.24 25.04
N GLU A 89 8.89 7.32 24.08
CA GLU A 89 9.33 5.94 24.31
C GLU A 89 10.85 5.75 24.19
N GLY A 90 11.61 6.81 23.86
CA GLY A 90 13.06 6.74 23.64
C GLY A 90 13.46 5.98 22.38
N LYS A 91 12.61 5.97 21.35
CA LYS A 91 12.77 5.23 20.09
C LYS A 91 12.92 6.16 18.89
N ASP A 92 13.59 5.68 17.83
CA ASP A 92 13.63 6.32 16.51
C ASP A 92 12.40 5.91 15.67
N LEU A 93 11.74 6.86 15.00
CA LEU A 93 10.61 6.57 14.13
C LEU A 93 11.07 5.87 12.84
N VAL A 94 10.42 4.77 12.47
CA VAL A 94 10.68 4.06 11.21
C VAL A 94 9.40 3.81 10.41
N LEU A 95 9.35 4.34 9.18
CA LEU A 95 8.25 4.17 8.25
C LEU A 95 8.47 2.96 7.34
N LEU A 96 7.57 1.97 7.41
CA LEU A 96 7.78 0.64 6.86
C LEU A 96 6.95 0.32 5.61
N CYS A 97 7.58 -0.36 4.65
CA CYS A 97 6.91 -1.01 3.52
C CYS A 97 7.52 -2.38 3.18
N TYR A 98 7.16 -3.01 2.05
CA TYR A 98 7.61 -4.37 1.70
C TYR A 98 8.84 -4.43 0.81
N GLU A 99 8.91 -3.50 -0.12
CA GLU A 99 9.85 -3.48 -1.24
C GLU A 99 11.29 -3.42 -0.75
N ASP A 100 12.19 -4.13 -1.43
CA ASP A 100 13.62 -3.96 -1.25
C ASP A 100 14.10 -2.95 -2.31
N VAL A 101 14.61 -1.80 -1.88
CA VAL A 101 15.00 -0.67 -2.76
C VAL A 101 16.52 -0.53 -2.88
N ARG A 102 17.27 -1.56 -2.45
CA ARG A 102 18.75 -1.56 -2.52
C ARG A 102 19.27 -1.76 -3.95
N ASN A 103 18.42 -2.25 -4.85
CA ASN A 103 18.68 -2.23 -6.28
C ASN A 103 18.20 -0.88 -6.84
N PRO A 104 19.07 -0.08 -7.51
CA PRO A 104 18.72 1.26 -7.99
C PRO A 104 17.49 1.34 -8.93
N GLU A 105 17.21 0.24 -9.64
CA GLU A 105 16.04 0.13 -10.53
C GLU A 105 14.73 -0.08 -9.75
N ASP A 106 14.82 -0.67 -8.56
CA ASP A 106 13.66 -0.92 -7.71
C ASP A 106 13.25 0.36 -6.97
N TRP A 107 11.94 0.56 -6.84
CA TRP A 107 11.38 1.73 -6.19
C TRP A 107 10.18 1.34 -5.31
N CYS A 108 9.86 2.21 -4.36
CA CYS A 108 8.77 2.02 -3.42
C CYS A 108 8.15 3.38 -3.07
N HIS A 109 6.89 3.39 -2.66
CA HIS A 109 6.25 4.63 -2.22
C HIS A 109 6.88 5.22 -0.97
N ARG A 110 7.54 4.41 -0.11
CA ARG A 110 8.19 4.93 1.09
C ARG A 110 9.33 5.89 0.77
N THR A 111 10.12 5.61 -0.28
CA THR A 111 11.21 6.50 -0.71
C THR A 111 10.66 7.71 -1.46
N MET A 112 9.57 7.54 -2.21
CA MET A 112 8.84 8.67 -2.80
C MET A 112 8.23 9.59 -1.73
N PHE A 113 7.74 9.02 -0.62
CA PHE A 113 7.25 9.76 0.53
C PHE A 113 8.38 10.50 1.25
N ALA A 114 9.52 9.85 1.49
CA ALA A 114 10.70 10.49 2.06
C ALA A 114 11.14 11.72 1.25
N GLN A 115 11.15 11.59 -0.08
CA GLN A 115 11.41 12.73 -0.96
C GLN A 115 10.34 13.83 -0.84
N TRP A 116 9.05 13.46 -0.90
CA TRP A 116 7.96 14.43 -0.76
C TRP A 116 8.05 15.17 0.59
N TYR A 117 8.38 14.46 1.67
CA TYR A 117 8.53 15.04 3.00
C TYR A 117 9.67 16.05 3.03
N CYS A 118 10.85 15.69 2.51
CA CYS A 118 11.98 16.59 2.38
C CYS A 118 11.66 17.83 1.54
N GLU A 119 10.89 17.70 0.46
CA GLU A 119 10.47 18.83 -0.37
C GLU A 119 9.57 19.83 0.41
N HIS A 120 8.86 19.37 1.44
CA HIS A 120 7.94 20.21 2.24
C HIS A 120 8.55 20.71 3.54
N THR A 121 9.45 19.95 4.17
CA THR A 121 9.99 20.25 5.51
C THR A 121 11.47 20.60 5.50
N GLY A 122 12.20 20.23 4.43
CA GLY A 122 13.66 20.27 4.39
C GLY A 122 14.34 19.13 5.15
N GLU A 123 13.59 18.24 5.79
CA GLU A 123 14.12 17.12 6.57
C GLU A 123 14.35 15.89 5.69
N ILE A 124 15.54 15.31 5.78
CA ILE A 124 15.93 14.14 5.02
C ILE A 124 15.58 12.89 5.82
N ILE A 125 14.75 12.03 5.24
CA ILE A 125 14.44 10.70 5.78
C ILE A 125 15.30 9.68 5.02
N GLU A 126 16.25 9.07 5.71
CA GLU A 126 17.16 8.08 5.14
C GLU A 126 16.61 6.66 5.24
N GLU A 127 17.06 5.76 4.35
CA GLU A 127 16.73 4.34 4.46
C GLU A 127 17.67 3.67 5.47
N LEU A 128 17.09 2.95 6.42
CA LEU A 128 17.82 2.20 7.42
C LEU A 128 18.67 1.10 6.77
N THR A 129 19.89 0.89 7.28
CA THR A 129 20.76 -0.19 6.82
C THR A 129 20.07 -1.54 6.99
N ASP A 130 20.12 -2.40 5.97
CA ASP A 130 19.53 -3.74 6.00
C ASP A 130 20.63 -4.80 5.88
N PRO A 131 20.93 -5.58 6.95
CA PRO A 131 21.99 -6.58 6.96
C PRO A 131 21.59 -7.88 6.24
N ASN A 132 20.36 -8.02 5.77
CA ASN A 132 19.99 -9.14 4.91
C ASN A 132 20.71 -9.07 3.55
N PRO A 133 20.92 -10.18 2.83
CA PRO A 133 21.30 -10.09 1.43
C PRO A 133 20.22 -9.34 0.61
N PRO A 134 20.59 -8.52 -0.38
CA PRO A 134 19.64 -7.94 -1.33
C PRO A 134 18.79 -9.00 -2.00
N LYS A 135 17.47 -8.76 -2.10
CA LYS A 135 16.62 -9.61 -2.94
C LYS A 135 17.10 -9.49 -4.40
N GLY A 136 17.12 -10.62 -5.12
CA GLY A 136 17.45 -10.62 -6.55
C GLY A 136 16.49 -9.73 -7.35
N LYS A 137 16.94 -9.28 -8.54
CA LYS A 137 16.18 -8.35 -9.42
C LYS A 137 14.72 -8.78 -9.56
N ARG A 138 13.78 -7.84 -9.40
CA ARG A 138 12.41 -8.02 -9.91
C ARG A 138 12.49 -8.18 -11.42
N SER A 139 12.27 -9.38 -11.93
CA SER A 139 11.84 -9.53 -13.32
C SER A 139 10.41 -9.01 -13.41
N ALA A 140 10.16 -8.02 -14.27
CA ALA A 140 8.81 -7.74 -14.72
C ALA A 140 8.25 -9.04 -15.29
N GLN A 141 7.40 -9.75 -14.54
CA GLN A 141 6.79 -10.96 -15.06
C GLN A 141 5.91 -10.57 -16.25
N PRO A 142 6.14 -11.13 -17.45
CA PRO A 142 5.13 -11.08 -18.49
C PRO A 142 3.91 -11.82 -17.96
N LYS A 143 2.78 -11.14 -17.86
CA LYS A 143 1.50 -11.80 -17.56
C LYS A 143 1.30 -12.87 -18.63
N LYS A 144 1.27 -14.15 -18.23
CA LYS A 144 0.75 -15.22 -19.08
C LYS A 144 -0.65 -14.79 -19.51
N GLU A 145 -0.81 -14.53 -20.80
CA GLU A 145 -2.11 -14.41 -21.45
C GLU A 145 -2.89 -15.70 -21.17
N SER A 146 -3.90 -15.60 -20.30
CA SER A 146 -4.85 -16.66 -20.12
C SER A 146 -5.58 -16.86 -21.44
N LYS A 147 -5.35 -18.05 -22.02
CA LYS A 147 -5.93 -18.54 -23.26
C LYS A 147 -7.42 -18.20 -23.38
N LYS A 148 -7.74 -17.52 -24.47
CA LYS A 148 -9.06 -17.45 -25.11
C LYS A 148 -9.47 -18.86 -25.55
N PRO A 149 -10.70 -19.34 -25.30
CA PRO A 149 -11.24 -20.46 -26.06
C PRO A 149 -12.05 -19.92 -27.27
N ALA A 150 -11.68 -20.42 -28.45
CA ALA A 150 -12.49 -20.47 -29.66
C ALA A 150 -12.83 -21.97 -29.87
N ALA A 151 -13.96 -22.44 -30.39
CA ALA A 151 -15.21 -21.89 -30.92
C ALA A 151 -16.22 -23.06 -31.12
N GLN A 152 -17.53 -22.74 -31.18
CA GLN A 152 -18.64 -23.30 -32.03
C GLN A 152 -18.99 -24.80 -31.94
N GLU A 153 -20.22 -25.32 -32.10
CA GLU A 153 -21.37 -25.09 -33.02
C GLU A 153 -22.73 -25.35 -32.31
N GLU A 154 -23.75 -24.50 -32.48
CA GLU A 154 -24.96 -24.62 -33.34
C GLU A 154 -25.92 -25.82 -33.10
N ALA A 155 -27.11 -25.52 -32.57
CA ALA A 155 -28.36 -26.23 -32.90
C ALA A 155 -29.56 -25.28 -32.78
N LYS A 156 -30.38 -25.24 -33.84
CA LYS A 156 -31.52 -24.35 -34.09
C LYS A 156 -32.79 -24.73 -33.29
N LYS A 157 -33.67 -23.71 -33.19
CA LYS A 157 -35.16 -23.69 -33.31
C LYS A 157 -36.05 -23.56 -32.06
N GLU A 158 -36.77 -22.42 -32.09
CA GLU A 158 -38.21 -22.18 -31.88
C GLU A 158 -38.83 -22.21 -30.46
N ASP A 159 -39.35 -21.02 -30.12
CA ASP A 159 -40.52 -20.65 -29.31
C ASP A 159 -41.03 -21.59 -28.21
N SER A 160 -41.01 -21.11 -26.97
CA SER A 160 -42.22 -21.11 -26.14
C SER A 160 -42.06 -20.22 -24.91
N SER A 161 -43.11 -19.43 -24.67
CA SER A 161 -43.53 -18.70 -23.48
C SER A 161 -43.02 -19.18 -22.11
N TYR A 162 -42.88 -18.25 -21.16
CA TYR A 162 -43.45 -18.24 -19.80
C TYR A 162 -42.73 -17.16 -18.97
N GLN A 163 -43.25 -15.93 -18.98
CA GLN A 163 -44.16 -15.39 -17.96
C GLN A 163 -43.42 -14.75 -16.77
N GLN A 164 -43.27 -13.43 -16.89
CA GLN A 164 -42.94 -12.48 -15.84
C GLN A 164 -44.01 -12.52 -14.75
N MET A 165 -43.67 -13.04 -13.57
CA MET A 165 -44.52 -12.91 -12.38
C MET A 165 -44.10 -11.68 -11.60
N SER A 166 -44.82 -10.58 -11.85
CA SER A 166 -44.85 -9.37 -11.03
C SER A 166 -45.75 -9.62 -9.82
N LEU A 167 -45.16 -9.63 -8.62
CA LEU A 167 -45.86 -9.79 -7.35
C LEU A 167 -46.32 -8.42 -6.82
N PHE A 168 -47.47 -7.94 -7.29
CA PHE A 168 -48.23 -6.86 -6.64
C PHE A 168 -49.73 -7.13 -6.81
N GLY A 169 -50.35 -7.69 -5.77
CA GLY A 169 -51.80 -7.80 -5.63
C GLY A 169 -52.26 -6.96 -4.44
N MET A 170 -52.74 -5.75 -4.73
CA MET A 170 -53.49 -4.91 -3.79
C MET A 170 -55.00 -5.13 -3.99
N VAL A 171 -55.74 -5.16 -2.86
CA VAL A 171 -57.13 -4.66 -2.67
C VAL A 171 -58.20 -5.34 -3.54
N GLY A 172 -59.11 -6.15 -3.00
CA GLY A 172 -60.20 -5.74 -2.10
C GLY A 172 -61.45 -5.42 -2.92
N VAL A 173 -62.60 -6.04 -2.60
CA VAL A 173 -63.98 -5.49 -2.64
C VAL A 173 -65.02 -6.59 -2.38
N THR A 174 -65.93 -6.22 -1.48
CA THR A 174 -67.13 -6.83 -0.91
C THR A 174 -68.26 -7.09 -1.91
N ILE A 175 -69.09 -8.11 -1.67
CA ILE A 175 -70.56 -8.02 -1.56
C ILE A 175 -71.01 -8.97 -0.44
#